data_AF-T1IRP6-F1
#
_entry.id   AF-T1IRP6-F1
#
_cell.length_a   1.000
_cell.length_b   1.000
_cell.length_c   1.000
_cell.angle_alpha   90.00
_cell.angle_beta   90.00
_cell.angle_gamma   90.00
#
_symmetry.space_group_name_H-M   'P 1'
#
loop_
_entity.id
_entity.type
_entity.pdbx_description
1 polymer ?
#
loop_
_entity_poly.entity_id
_entity_poly.type
_entity_poly.pdbx_seq_one_letter_code
_entity_poly.pdbx_strand_id
1 'polypeptide(L)'
;MGLTHIATASSIMEETSRVLDFMEQQREQRRRLEDNIRRIQTNIKVLYKKTMDCKKVCDGKCREAEQLTQQLTEGKGSAIPVKDIEKLKQKQLKAVVNAEQADANYKSAIDSLEQTRIQWEQETEKTCDDFQLLDEERIGYNRNSMWILTNIGSSMSVREDEMFEEIRKGLEKCDVDADIQLFIRQKQTGSERPECIESENFFGGLLEKNGNSIVQPKPPANMKTVWTGLSGRTGANALTQDHPTLPIIQSASIYSDITDTDVNESIVNDLYDDCINFKQKPKKIQFRVLYDFEGRTTEELSLNENDQVTLIQKETSEWWEVETKDGTKGFFPAIYLELI
;
A
#
# COMPACT_ATOMS: atom_id res chain seq x y z
N MET A 1 21.07 1.91 -9.15
CA MET A 1 19.78 2.52 -9.53
C MET A 1 18.69 1.51 -9.26
N GLY A 2 18.67 0.37 -9.98
CA GLY A 2 17.69 -0.70 -9.72
C GLY A 2 17.57 -1.12 -8.24
N LEU A 3 18.69 -1.41 -7.56
CA LEU A 3 18.68 -1.76 -6.14
C LEU A 3 18.09 -0.65 -5.24
N THR A 4 18.36 0.62 -5.56
CA THR A 4 17.82 1.76 -4.81
C THR A 4 16.31 1.84 -4.96
N HIS A 5 15.77 1.69 -6.18
CA HIS A 5 14.33 1.67 -6.40
C HIS A 5 13.65 0.50 -5.70
N ILE A 6 14.25 -0.69 -5.71
CA ILE A 6 13.73 -1.86 -4.99
C ILE A 6 13.66 -1.59 -3.49
N ALA A 7 14.73 -1.04 -2.90
CA ALA A 7 14.75 -0.70 -1.48
C ALA A 7 13.69 0.35 -1.12
N THR A 8 13.55 1.41 -1.93
CA THR A 8 12.52 2.44 -1.75
C THR A 8 11.11 1.86 -1.85
N ALA A 9 10.85 0.99 -2.83
CA ALA A 9 9.57 0.33 -2.99
C ALA A 9 9.22 -0.51 -1.75
N SER A 10 10.18 -1.27 -1.21
CA SER A 10 10.00 -2.02 0.03
C SER A 10 9.65 -1.12 1.21
N SER A 11 10.29 0.04 1.37
CA SER A 11 9.96 1.00 2.43
C SER A 11 8.55 1.58 2.28
N ILE A 12 8.12 1.90 1.06
CA ILE A 12 6.75 2.39 0.80
C ILE A 12 5.72 1.30 1.13
N MET A 13 5.99 0.06 0.74
CA MET A 13 5.11 -1.08 1.06
C MET A 13 5.00 -1.31 2.57
N GLU A 14 6.11 -1.20 3.31
CA GLU A 14 6.10 -1.32 4.77
C GLU A 14 5.24 -0.24 5.42
N GLU A 15 5.41 1.02 5.03
CA GLU A 15 4.57 2.12 5.55
C GLU A 15 3.10 1.95 5.18
N THR A 16 2.81 1.48 3.95
CA THR A 16 1.43 1.17 3.53
C THR A 16 0.82 0.08 4.41
N SER A 17 1.58 -0.98 4.72
CA SER A 17 1.10 -2.06 5.60
C SER A 17 0.73 -1.52 6.99
N ARG A 18 1.56 -0.64 7.57
CA ARG A 18 1.30 -0.04 8.88
C ARG A 18 0.02 0.80 8.87
N VAL A 19 -0.21 1.58 7.80
CA VAL A 19 -1.45 2.37 7.63
C VAL A 19 -2.67 1.45 7.60
N LEU A 20 -2.61 0.33 6.87
CA LEU A 20 -3.72 -0.62 6.79
C LEU A 20 -4.01 -1.29 8.13
N ASP A 21 -2.99 -1.62 8.91
CA ASP A 21 -3.15 -2.19 10.26
C ASP A 21 -3.78 -1.17 11.21
N PHE A 22 -3.34 0.08 11.15
CA PHE A 22 -3.94 1.17 11.93
C PHE A 22 -5.42 1.38 11.58
N MET A 23 -5.77 1.37 10.29
CA MET A 23 -7.16 1.51 9.83
C MET A 23 -8.06 0.38 10.36
N GLU A 24 -7.57 -0.86 10.38
CA GLU A 24 -8.29 -2.01 10.92
C GLU A 24 -8.53 -1.88 12.43
N GLN A 25 -7.52 -1.41 13.19
CA GLN A 25 -7.64 -1.15 14.63
C GLN A 25 -8.68 -0.05 14.92
N GLN A 26 -8.62 1.07 14.21
CA GLN A 26 -9.56 2.19 14.35
C GLN A 26 -11.01 1.75 14.06
N ARG A 27 -11.21 0.95 13.01
CA ARG A 27 -12.53 0.41 12.64
C ARG A 27 -13.10 -0.47 13.75
N GLU A 28 -12.30 -1.38 14.30
CA GLU A 28 -12.74 -2.28 15.36
C GLU A 28 -13.04 -1.51 16.66
N GLN A 29 -12.25 -0.50 17.01
CA GLN A 29 -12.52 0.37 18.17
C GLN A 29 -13.84 1.14 17.99
N ARG A 30 -14.03 1.81 16.85
CA ARG A 30 -15.28 2.52 16.51
C ARG A 30 -16.49 1.59 16.60
N ARG A 31 -16.40 0.39 16.03
CA ARG A 31 -17.49 -0.61 16.07
C ARG A 31 -17.89 -0.97 17.49
N ARG A 32 -16.92 -1.17 18.38
CA ARG A 32 -17.18 -1.53 19.79
C ARG A 32 -17.92 -0.41 20.53
N LEU A 33 -17.52 0.84 20.32
CA LEU A 33 -18.17 2.01 20.92
C LEU A 33 -19.62 2.14 20.45
N GLU A 34 -19.84 2.06 19.13
CA GLU A 34 -21.18 2.14 18.58
C GLU A 34 -22.10 1.00 19.04
N ASP A 35 -21.57 -0.23 19.13
CA ASP A 35 -22.33 -1.38 19.59
C ASP A 35 -22.72 -1.26 21.06
N ASN A 36 -21.88 -0.66 21.90
CA ASN A 36 -22.20 -0.39 23.29
C ASN A 36 -23.37 0.60 23.40
N ILE A 37 -23.28 1.74 22.69
CA ILE A 37 -24.36 2.74 22.67
C ILE A 37 -25.66 2.15 22.11
N ARG A 38 -25.60 1.37 21.02
CA ARG A 38 -26.78 0.70 20.44
C ARG A 38 -27.47 -0.22 21.44
N ARG A 39 -26.71 -0.97 22.27
CA ARG A 39 -27.27 -1.84 23.31
C ARG A 39 -27.99 -1.04 24.39
N ILE A 40 -27.37 0.03 24.89
CA ILE A 40 -27.96 0.87 25.94
C ILE A 40 -29.23 1.57 25.42
N GLN A 41 -29.18 2.14 24.21
CA GLN A 41 -30.34 2.76 23.57
C GLN A 41 -31.50 1.76 23.39
N THR A 42 -31.18 0.52 23.00
CA THR A 42 -32.18 -0.55 22.87
C THR A 42 -32.80 -0.86 24.24
N ASN A 43 -32.00 -0.94 25.30
CA ASN A 43 -32.48 -1.18 26.65
C ASN A 43 -33.40 -0.06 27.15
N ILE A 44 -33.04 1.21 26.93
CA ILE A 44 -33.91 2.36 27.27
C ILE A 44 -35.26 2.25 26.59
N LYS A 45 -35.31 1.92 25.29
CA LYS A 45 -36.57 1.77 24.56
C LYS A 45 -37.45 0.67 25.17
N VAL A 46 -36.85 -0.45 25.56
CA VAL A 46 -37.55 -1.57 26.20
C VAL A 46 -38.09 -1.15 27.57
N LEU A 47 -37.27 -0.52 28.41
CA LEU A 47 -37.69 -0.08 29.74
C LEU A 47 -38.76 1.01 29.68
N TYR A 48 -38.65 1.95 28.74
CA TYR A 48 -39.67 2.98 28.51
C TYR A 48 -41.03 2.34 28.20
N LYS A 49 -41.07 1.37 27.28
CA LYS A 49 -42.29 0.64 26.96
C LYS A 49 -42.85 -0.07 28.19
N LYS A 50 -42.02 -0.79 28.94
CA LYS A 50 -42.41 -1.46 30.19
C LYS A 50 -43.01 -0.47 31.19
N THR A 51 -42.39 0.69 31.38
CA THR A 51 -42.88 1.74 32.29
C THR A 51 -44.23 2.29 31.85
N MET A 52 -44.44 2.51 30.55
CA MET A 52 -45.75 2.95 30.02
C MET A 52 -46.83 1.88 30.20
N ASP A 53 -46.50 0.60 30.03
CA ASP A 53 -47.45 -0.50 30.24
C ASP A 53 -47.79 -0.67 31.73
N CYS A 54 -46.81 -0.58 32.64
CA CYS A 54 -47.05 -0.56 34.08
C CYS A 54 -47.94 0.62 34.51
N LYS A 55 -47.72 1.82 33.93
CA LYS A 55 -48.57 3.00 34.18
C LYS A 55 -50.03 2.71 33.83
N LYS A 56 -50.29 2.18 32.63
CA LYS A 56 -51.66 1.84 32.18
C LYS A 56 -52.33 0.82 33.11
N VAL A 57 -51.59 -0.19 33.56
CA VAL A 57 -52.09 -1.19 34.51
C VAL A 57 -52.41 -0.56 35.87
N CYS A 58 -51.51 0.29 36.39
CA CYS A 58 -51.71 1.03 37.63
C CYS A 58 -52.98 1.90 37.55
N ASP A 59 -53.10 2.73 36.51
CA ASP A 59 -54.27 3.59 36.29
C ASP A 59 -55.58 2.78 36.24
N GLY A 60 -55.56 1.63 35.55
CA GLY A 60 -56.70 0.73 35.47
C GLY A 60 -57.11 0.15 36.82
N LYS A 61 -56.12 -0.24 37.64
CA LYS A 61 -56.36 -0.81 38.98
C LYS A 61 -56.83 0.24 39.99
N CYS A 62 -56.31 1.46 39.92
CA CYS A 62 -56.79 2.57 40.72
C CYS A 62 -58.26 2.88 40.42
N ARG A 63 -58.63 2.99 39.13
CA ARG A 63 -60.04 3.20 38.72
C ARG A 63 -60.97 2.09 39.21
N GLU A 64 -60.54 0.82 39.13
CA GLU A 64 -61.32 -0.32 39.63
C GLU A 64 -61.57 -0.20 41.16
N ALA A 65 -60.53 0.17 41.92
CA ALA A 65 -60.64 0.38 43.36
C ALA A 65 -61.53 1.57 43.73
N GLU A 66 -61.44 2.68 42.99
CA GLU A 66 -62.28 3.87 43.16
C GLU A 66 -63.76 3.55 42.90
N GLN A 67 -64.08 2.86 41.80
CA GLN A 67 -65.45 2.46 41.48
C GLN A 67 -66.07 1.56 42.56
N LEU A 68 -65.31 0.58 43.06
CA LEU A 68 -65.78 -0.29 44.15
C LEU A 68 -65.96 0.48 45.45
N THR A 69 -65.11 1.48 45.73
CA THR A 69 -65.22 2.35 46.91
C THR A 69 -66.45 3.26 46.82
N GLN A 70 -66.74 3.80 45.64
CA GLN A 70 -67.94 4.59 45.38
C GLN A 70 -69.22 3.76 45.57
N GLN A 71 -69.29 2.56 44.98
CA GLN A 71 -70.43 1.64 45.15
C GLN A 71 -70.71 1.32 46.63
N LEU A 72 -69.65 1.17 47.42
CA LEU A 72 -69.76 0.89 48.86
C LEU A 72 -70.24 2.10 49.66
N THR A 73 -69.90 3.31 49.20
CA THR A 73 -70.32 4.57 49.82
C THR A 73 -71.78 4.87 49.53
N GLU A 74 -72.21 4.72 48.28
CA GLU A 74 -73.59 4.91 47.84
C GLU A 74 -74.53 3.80 48.37
N GLY A 75 -74.04 2.57 48.51
CA GLY A 75 -74.79 1.43 49.05
C GLY A 75 -75.17 1.56 50.53
N LYS A 76 -74.54 2.45 51.31
CA LYS A 76 -74.86 2.68 52.73
C LYS A 76 -76.24 3.33 52.96
N GLY A 77 -76.83 3.94 51.93
CA GLY A 77 -78.18 4.52 51.96
C GLY A 77 -79.27 3.63 51.34
N SER A 78 -78.92 2.43 50.86
CA SER A 78 -79.82 1.53 50.12
C SER A 78 -80.13 0.26 50.91
N ALA A 79 -81.30 -0.35 50.70
CA ALA A 79 -81.77 -1.57 51.39
C ALA A 79 -81.04 -2.84 50.92
N ILE A 80 -79.72 -2.80 50.83
CA ILE A 80 -78.87 -3.90 50.38
C ILE A 80 -78.67 -4.88 51.56
N PRO A 81 -78.81 -6.20 51.36
CA PRO A 81 -78.57 -7.19 52.40
C PRO A 81 -77.15 -7.09 52.99
N VAL A 82 -77.05 -7.17 54.33
CA VAL A 82 -75.78 -7.08 55.08
C VAL A 82 -74.70 -8.03 54.54
N LYS A 83 -75.08 -9.24 54.12
CA LYS A 83 -74.17 -10.25 53.57
C LYS A 83 -73.53 -9.84 52.23
N ASP A 84 -74.23 -9.03 51.42
CA ASP A 84 -73.73 -8.55 50.13
C ASP A 84 -72.83 -7.33 50.30
N ILE A 85 -73.08 -6.51 51.33
CA ILE A 85 -72.18 -5.43 51.76
C ILE A 85 -70.82 -5.99 52.22
N GLU A 86 -70.81 -7.09 52.98
CA GLU A 86 -69.59 -7.75 53.45
C GLU A 86 -68.73 -8.27 52.27
N LYS A 87 -69.36 -8.89 51.27
CA LYS A 87 -68.70 -9.35 50.05
C LYS A 87 -68.13 -8.20 49.22
N LEU A 88 -68.88 -7.10 49.09
CA LEU A 88 -68.43 -5.89 48.40
C LEU A 88 -67.21 -5.27 49.09
N LYS A 89 -67.18 -5.23 50.44
CA LYS A 89 -66.01 -4.80 51.21
C LYS A 89 -64.79 -5.66 50.93
N GLN A 90 -64.93 -6.98 50.93
CA GLN A 90 -63.80 -7.87 50.62
C GLN A 90 -63.27 -7.64 49.19
N LYS A 91 -64.17 -7.44 48.22
CA LYS A 91 -63.78 -7.15 46.83
C LYS A 91 -63.07 -5.79 46.71
N GLN A 92 -63.56 -4.77 47.39
CA GLN A 92 -62.95 -3.44 47.45
C GLN A 92 -61.55 -3.49 48.08
N LEU A 93 -61.40 -4.16 49.22
CA LEU A 93 -60.10 -4.33 49.89
C LEU A 93 -59.09 -5.03 48.96
N LYS A 94 -59.52 -6.09 48.27
CA LYS A 94 -58.68 -6.79 47.28
C LYS A 94 -58.28 -5.90 46.11
N ALA A 95 -59.20 -5.06 45.62
CA ALA A 95 -58.91 -4.12 44.53
C ALA A 95 -57.90 -3.05 44.96
N VAL A 96 -58.00 -2.53 46.19
CA VAL A 96 -57.03 -1.60 46.77
C VAL A 96 -55.64 -2.23 46.87
N VAL A 97 -55.53 -3.44 47.44
CA VAL A 97 -54.24 -4.16 47.52
C VAL A 97 -53.64 -4.41 46.13
N ASN A 98 -54.47 -4.76 45.14
CA ASN A 98 -54.00 -4.93 43.76
C ASN A 98 -53.52 -3.61 43.13
N ALA A 99 -54.16 -2.48 43.45
CA ALA A 99 -53.75 -1.16 42.97
C ALA A 99 -52.42 -0.75 43.61
N GLU A 100 -52.26 -0.95 44.92
CA GLU A 100 -51.00 -0.71 45.64
C GLU A 100 -49.85 -1.55 45.06
N GLN A 101 -50.10 -2.83 44.76
CA GLN A 101 -49.10 -3.68 44.11
C GLN A 101 -48.75 -3.21 42.69
N ALA A 102 -49.73 -2.74 41.92
CA ALA A 102 -49.50 -2.19 40.58
C ALA A 102 -48.70 -0.87 40.63
N ASP A 103 -48.97 -0.01 41.61
CA ASP A 103 -48.22 1.22 41.87
C ASP A 103 -46.76 0.92 42.29
N ALA A 104 -46.54 -0.05 43.18
CA ALA A 104 -45.21 -0.49 43.55
C ALA A 104 -44.41 -1.00 42.34
N ASN A 105 -45.04 -1.78 41.46
CA ASN A 105 -44.43 -2.25 40.22
C ASN A 105 -44.12 -1.10 39.24
N TYR A 106 -45.01 -0.10 39.14
CA TYR A 106 -44.80 1.08 38.32
C TYR A 106 -43.63 1.93 38.82
N LYS A 107 -43.56 2.19 40.13
CA LYS A 107 -42.43 2.90 40.77
C LYS A 107 -41.10 2.19 40.51
N SER A 108 -41.05 0.87 40.71
CA SER A 108 -39.84 0.08 40.41
C SER A 108 -39.44 0.14 38.92
N ALA A 109 -40.42 0.19 38.00
CA ALA A 109 -40.15 0.36 36.57
C ALA A 109 -39.61 1.77 36.23
N ILE A 110 -40.11 2.82 36.89
CA ILE A 110 -39.55 4.18 36.79
C ILE A 110 -38.10 4.20 37.27
N ASP A 111 -37.82 3.65 38.46
CA ASP A 111 -36.46 3.65 39.03
C ASP A 111 -35.47 2.94 38.10
N SER A 112 -35.88 1.82 37.52
CA SER A 112 -35.05 1.06 36.55
C SER A 112 -34.80 1.86 35.26
N LEU A 113 -35.82 2.56 34.75
CA LEU A 113 -35.71 3.40 33.57
C LEU A 113 -34.78 4.58 33.83
N GLU A 114 -34.91 5.22 35.00
CA GLU A 114 -34.10 6.38 35.38
C GLU A 114 -32.64 6.00 35.56
N GLN A 115 -32.35 4.87 36.22
CA GLN A 115 -30.99 4.34 36.32
C GLN A 115 -30.36 4.11 34.93
N THR A 116 -31.12 3.55 33.99
CA THR A 116 -30.63 3.30 32.63
C THR A 116 -30.47 4.60 31.84
N ARG A 117 -31.34 5.61 32.05
CA ARG A 117 -31.19 6.95 31.45
C ARG A 117 -29.88 7.60 31.90
N ILE A 118 -29.60 7.60 33.21
CA ILE A 118 -28.36 8.16 33.76
C ILE A 118 -27.14 7.44 33.19
N GLN A 119 -27.19 6.10 33.12
CA GLN A 119 -26.11 5.32 32.52
C GLN A 119 -25.90 5.67 31.04
N TRP A 120 -26.98 5.86 30.28
CA TRP A 120 -26.89 6.27 28.88
C TRP A 120 -26.30 7.65 28.70
N GLU A 121 -26.66 8.63 29.54
CA GLU A 121 -26.08 9.96 29.49
C GLU A 121 -24.57 9.91 29.72
N GLN A 122 -24.13 9.22 30.78
CA GLN A 122 -22.71 9.05 31.11
C GLN A 122 -21.94 8.32 30.00
N GLU A 123 -22.49 7.21 29.49
CA GLU A 123 -21.80 6.44 28.45
C GLU A 123 -21.78 7.18 27.11
N THR A 124 -22.82 7.96 26.79
CA THR A 124 -22.87 8.76 25.56
C THR A 124 -21.86 9.88 25.60
N GLU A 125 -21.76 10.62 26.70
CA GLU A 125 -20.75 11.67 26.90
C GLU A 125 -19.34 11.09 26.74
N LYS A 126 -19.04 10.02 27.48
CA LYS A 126 -17.75 9.32 27.37
C LYS A 126 -17.47 8.82 25.95
N THR A 127 -18.47 8.26 25.27
CA THR A 127 -18.30 7.77 23.91
C THR A 127 -18.02 8.90 22.92
N CYS A 128 -18.57 10.10 23.14
CA CYS A 128 -18.23 11.28 22.35
C CYS A 128 -16.75 11.66 22.53
N ASP A 129 -16.25 11.66 23.77
CA ASP A 129 -14.82 11.89 24.04
C ASP A 129 -13.95 10.81 23.38
N ASP A 130 -14.34 9.54 23.48
CA ASP A 130 -13.63 8.43 22.85
C ASP A 130 -13.62 8.57 21.31
N PHE A 131 -14.71 9.01 20.68
CA PHE A 131 -14.74 9.30 19.24
C PHE A 131 -13.85 10.48 18.86
N GLN A 132 -13.80 11.52 19.68
CA GLN A 132 -12.88 12.63 19.45
C GLN A 132 -11.42 12.15 19.50
N LEU A 133 -11.06 11.34 20.50
CA LEU A 133 -9.72 10.77 20.61
C LEU A 133 -9.35 9.89 19.39
N LEU A 134 -10.27 9.05 18.93
CA LEU A 134 -10.06 8.25 17.70
C LEU A 134 -9.77 9.14 16.49
N ASP A 135 -10.50 10.26 16.35
CA ASP A 135 -10.30 11.18 15.25
C ASP A 135 -8.99 11.98 15.37
N GLU A 136 -8.60 12.39 16.58
CA GLU A 136 -7.30 13.01 16.85
C GLU A 136 -6.14 12.06 16.52
N GLU A 137 -6.23 10.80 16.94
CA GLU A 137 -5.26 9.75 16.60
C GLU A 137 -5.21 9.52 15.09
N ARG A 138 -6.36 9.42 14.41
CA ARG A 138 -6.45 9.25 12.95
C ARG A 138 -5.75 10.39 12.22
N ILE A 139 -6.02 11.64 12.60
CA ILE A 139 -5.41 12.82 11.98
C ILE A 139 -3.90 12.82 12.21
N GLY A 140 -3.47 12.61 13.46
CA GLY A 140 -2.06 12.56 13.82
C GLY A 140 -1.31 11.46 13.07
N TYR A 141 -1.89 10.27 12.99
CA TYR A 141 -1.31 9.13 12.28
C TYR A 141 -1.17 9.41 10.79
N ASN A 142 -2.25 9.84 10.11
CA ASN A 142 -2.22 10.14 8.67
C ASN A 142 -1.18 11.22 8.33
N ARG A 143 -1.13 12.28 9.13
CA ARG A 143 -0.13 13.36 8.96
C ARG A 143 1.30 12.81 9.07
N ASN A 144 1.55 11.92 10.02
CA ASN A 144 2.87 11.31 10.20
C ASN A 144 3.22 10.31 9.09
N SER A 145 2.27 9.51 8.62
CA SER A 145 2.48 8.61 7.48
C SER A 145 2.82 9.38 6.20
N MET A 146 2.09 10.46 5.91
CA MET A 146 2.39 11.32 4.76
C MET A 146 3.76 11.98 4.87
N TRP A 147 4.14 12.41 6.07
CA TRP A 147 5.48 12.93 6.34
C TRP A 147 6.57 11.90 6.03
N ILE A 148 6.40 10.65 6.48
CA ILE A 148 7.37 9.57 6.21
C ILE A 148 7.47 9.28 4.72
N LEU A 149 6.34 9.13 4.02
CA LEU A 149 6.32 8.87 2.57
C LEU A 149 7.02 10.00 1.79
N THR A 150 6.79 11.25 2.18
CA THR A 150 7.46 12.42 1.57
C THR A 150 8.97 12.37 1.78
N ASN A 151 9.44 11.97 2.97
CA ASN A 151 10.87 11.80 3.26
C ASN A 151 11.50 10.66 2.47
N ILE A 152 10.78 9.53 2.29
CA ILE A 152 11.24 8.42 1.45
C ILE A 152 11.45 8.91 0.01
N GLY A 153 10.48 9.64 -0.56
CA GLY A 153 10.61 10.21 -1.91
C GLY A 153 11.76 11.22 -2.03
N SER A 154 11.94 12.07 -1.02
CA SER A 154 13.03 13.05 -0.99
C SER A 154 14.40 12.37 -0.93
N SER A 155 14.55 11.33 -0.12
CA SER A 155 15.77 10.52 -0.01
C SER A 155 16.11 9.80 -1.32
N MET A 156 15.10 9.29 -2.04
CA MET A 156 15.29 8.70 -3.36
C MET A 156 15.86 9.71 -4.35
N SER A 157 15.32 10.93 -4.36
CA SER A 157 15.77 12.00 -5.26
C SER A 157 17.25 12.36 -5.04
N VAL A 158 17.69 12.44 -3.77
CA VAL A 158 19.10 12.68 -3.42
C VAL A 158 19.99 11.54 -3.92
N ARG A 159 19.59 10.30 -3.69
CA ARG A 159 20.35 9.13 -4.14
C ARG A 159 20.44 9.03 -5.66
N GLU A 160 19.39 9.41 -6.38
CA GLU A 160 19.42 9.46 -7.85
C GLU A 160 20.42 10.48 -8.36
N ASP A 161 20.47 11.68 -7.76
CA ASP A 161 21.46 12.70 -8.15
C ASP A 161 22.89 12.22 -7.89
N GLU A 162 23.17 11.66 -6.71
CA GLU A 162 24.47 11.05 -6.37
C GLU A 162 24.88 9.99 -7.41
N MET A 163 23.94 9.15 -7.83
CA MET A 163 24.18 8.12 -8.83
C MET A 163 24.52 8.67 -10.22
N PHE A 164 23.81 9.70 -10.67
CA PHE A 164 24.12 10.33 -11.96
C PHE A 164 25.44 11.09 -11.92
N GLU A 165 25.80 11.65 -10.77
CA GLU A 165 27.10 12.28 -10.57
C GLU A 165 28.26 11.27 -10.67
N GLU A 166 28.11 10.06 -10.14
CA GLU A 166 29.14 9.01 -10.32
C GLU A 166 29.31 8.59 -11.79
N ILE A 167 28.23 8.57 -12.57
CA ILE A 167 28.30 8.34 -14.02
C ILE A 167 29.07 9.48 -14.70
N ARG A 168 28.76 10.74 -14.37
CA ARG A 168 29.47 11.93 -14.90
C ARG A 168 30.97 11.85 -14.62
N LYS A 169 31.37 11.61 -13.37
CA LYS A 169 32.78 11.41 -12.98
C LYS A 169 33.45 10.25 -13.71
N GLY A 170 32.69 9.20 -14.04
CA GLY A 170 33.18 8.09 -14.87
C GLY A 170 33.51 8.55 -16.29
N LEU A 171 32.63 9.34 -16.90
CA LEU A 171 32.80 9.86 -18.26
C LEU A 171 33.92 10.90 -18.37
N GLU A 172 34.18 11.68 -17.32
CA GLU A 172 35.31 12.62 -17.27
C GLU A 172 36.67 11.93 -17.42
N LYS A 173 36.75 10.62 -17.14
CA LYS A 173 37.98 9.82 -17.30
C LYS A 173 38.22 9.34 -18.73
N CYS A 174 37.27 9.53 -19.64
CA CYS A 174 37.42 9.13 -21.04
C CYS A 174 38.40 10.05 -21.76
N ASP A 175 39.58 9.53 -22.08
CA ASP A 175 40.62 10.23 -22.85
C ASP A 175 40.81 9.52 -24.20
N VAL A 176 40.27 10.17 -25.24
CA VAL A 176 40.30 9.67 -26.61
C VAL A 176 41.73 9.47 -27.12
N ASP A 177 42.64 10.39 -26.80
CA ASP A 177 44.02 10.30 -27.27
C ASP A 177 44.75 9.16 -26.54
N ALA A 178 44.55 9.02 -25.23
CA ALA A 178 45.12 7.91 -24.46
C ALA A 178 44.64 6.54 -24.97
N ASP A 179 43.34 6.39 -25.26
CA ASP A 179 42.76 5.15 -25.78
C ASP A 179 43.30 4.81 -27.18
N ILE A 180 43.45 5.81 -28.07
CA ILE A 180 44.07 5.62 -29.39
C ILE A 180 45.53 5.19 -29.24
N GLN A 181 46.29 5.82 -28.35
CA GLN A 181 47.68 5.43 -28.10
C GLN A 181 47.79 4.02 -27.52
N LEU A 182 46.86 3.63 -26.63
CA LEU A 182 46.78 2.28 -26.10
C LEU A 182 46.56 1.26 -27.22
N PHE A 183 45.62 1.53 -28.13
CA PHE A 183 45.36 0.66 -29.29
C PHE A 183 46.59 0.52 -30.19
N ILE A 184 47.24 1.63 -30.57
CA ILE A 184 48.45 1.61 -31.40
C ILE A 184 49.53 0.76 -30.72
N ARG A 185 49.79 0.99 -29.43
CA ARG A 185 50.79 0.22 -28.67
C ARG A 185 50.48 -1.27 -28.65
N GLN A 186 49.22 -1.66 -28.53
CA GLN A 186 48.80 -3.06 -28.47
C GLN A 186 48.80 -3.76 -29.84
N LYS A 187 48.59 -3.03 -30.94
CA LYS A 187 48.37 -3.61 -32.27
C LYS A 187 49.43 -3.27 -33.31
N GLN A 188 50.44 -2.47 -32.98
CA GLN A 188 51.56 -2.18 -33.89
C GLN A 188 52.27 -3.47 -34.32
N THR A 189 52.57 -3.60 -35.61
CA THR A 189 53.23 -4.77 -36.21
C THR A 189 54.72 -4.53 -36.49
N GLY A 190 55.30 -3.52 -35.84
CA GLY A 190 56.66 -3.04 -36.07
C GLY A 190 56.72 -1.53 -36.18
N SER A 191 57.91 -0.95 -36.02
CA SER A 191 58.16 0.49 -36.17
C SER A 191 58.41 0.91 -37.61
N GLU A 192 58.71 -0.07 -38.48
CA GLU A 192 59.13 0.17 -39.85
C GLU A 192 58.36 -0.73 -40.81
N ARG A 193 58.12 -0.21 -42.01
CA ARG A 193 57.51 -0.97 -43.09
C ARG A 193 58.55 -1.96 -43.64
N PRO A 194 58.17 -3.20 -44.00
CA PRO A 194 59.08 -4.13 -44.66
C PRO A 194 59.78 -3.49 -45.87
N GLU A 195 61.08 -3.72 -45.98
CA GLU A 195 61.88 -3.19 -47.08
C GLU A 195 61.35 -3.68 -48.42
N CYS A 196 61.50 -2.84 -49.45
CA CYS A 196 61.16 -3.24 -50.81
C CYS A 196 62.07 -4.39 -51.23
N ILE A 197 61.49 -5.45 -51.78
CA ILE A 197 62.27 -6.56 -52.34
C ILE A 197 63.03 -6.02 -53.55
N GLU A 198 64.34 -5.89 -53.42
CA GLU A 198 65.21 -5.58 -54.56
C GLU A 198 65.35 -6.82 -55.43
N SER A 199 65.27 -6.66 -56.75
CA SER A 199 65.50 -7.77 -57.67
C SER A 199 66.96 -8.22 -57.57
N GLU A 200 67.20 -9.46 -57.13
CA GLU A 200 68.54 -10.05 -57.17
C GLU A 200 68.98 -10.22 -58.62
N ASN A 201 70.06 -9.50 -58.98
CA ASN A 201 70.66 -9.64 -60.29
C ASN A 201 71.61 -10.85 -60.29
N PHE A 202 71.10 -12.01 -60.72
CA PHE A 202 71.88 -13.24 -60.90
C PHE A 202 72.90 -13.17 -62.05
N PHE A 203 72.84 -12.13 -62.89
CA PHE A 203 73.82 -11.86 -63.94
C PHE A 203 74.80 -10.81 -63.46
N GLY A 204 75.67 -11.19 -62.52
CA GLY A 204 76.72 -10.30 -61.98
C GLY A 204 77.56 -9.66 -63.10
N GLY A 205 77.23 -8.42 -63.46
CA GLY A 205 78.06 -7.52 -64.26
C GLY A 205 77.90 -7.55 -65.79
N LEU A 206 76.91 -8.23 -66.39
CA LEU A 206 76.83 -8.37 -67.86
C LEU A 206 75.89 -7.40 -68.60
N LEU A 207 75.12 -6.55 -67.91
CA LEU A 207 74.32 -5.49 -68.54
C LEU A 207 74.44 -4.19 -67.74
N GLU A 208 74.83 -3.10 -68.42
CA GLU A 208 74.95 -1.76 -67.84
C GLU A 208 73.62 -1.24 -67.29
N LYS A 209 73.70 -0.51 -66.17
CA LYS A 209 72.59 0.13 -65.49
C LYS A 209 71.93 1.20 -66.36
N ASN A 210 70.84 0.86 -67.04
CA ASN A 210 69.89 1.88 -67.50
C ASN A 210 68.84 2.13 -66.41
N GLY A 211 68.92 3.32 -65.82
CA GLY A 211 68.09 3.74 -64.71
C GLY A 211 66.61 3.77 -65.06
N ASN A 212 65.82 3.01 -64.31
CA ASN A 212 64.44 3.33 -64.00
C ASN A 212 64.23 3.01 -62.52
N SER A 213 64.44 4.00 -61.66
CA SER A 213 64.03 3.88 -60.26
C SER A 213 62.51 3.76 -60.22
N ILE A 214 62.02 2.58 -59.84
CA ILE A 214 60.60 2.38 -59.53
C ILE A 214 60.26 3.33 -58.39
N VAL A 215 59.44 4.34 -58.68
CA VAL A 215 58.97 5.31 -57.69
C VAL A 215 58.12 4.56 -56.67
N GLN A 216 58.59 4.50 -55.42
CA GLN A 216 57.82 4.05 -54.27
C GLN A 216 56.50 4.83 -54.22
N PRO A 217 55.32 4.18 -54.14
CA PRO A 217 54.08 4.91 -53.98
C PRO A 217 54.12 5.68 -52.66
N LYS A 218 54.16 7.02 -52.74
CA LYS A 218 53.97 7.88 -51.57
C LYS A 218 52.61 7.56 -50.93
N PRO A 219 52.52 7.52 -49.59
CA PRO A 219 51.25 7.30 -48.93
C PRO A 219 50.25 8.40 -49.37
N PRO A 220 48.95 8.08 -49.47
CA PRO A 220 47.93 9.07 -49.78
C PRO A 220 48.02 10.23 -48.79
N ALA A 221 48.06 11.47 -49.30
CA ALA A 221 48.32 12.71 -48.55
C ALA A 221 47.36 12.98 -47.38
N ASN A 222 46.29 12.20 -47.30
CA ASN A 222 45.19 12.26 -46.36
C ASN A 222 45.23 11.17 -45.28
N MET A 223 46.25 10.29 -45.26
CA MET A 223 46.59 9.58 -44.02
C MET A 223 47.29 10.56 -43.09
N LYS A 224 46.55 11.09 -42.11
CA LYS A 224 47.14 11.85 -41.00
C LYS A 224 48.34 11.06 -40.48
N THR A 225 49.54 11.59 -40.66
CA THR A 225 50.78 10.99 -40.17
C THR A 225 50.70 10.99 -38.65
N VAL A 226 50.25 9.89 -38.05
CA VAL A 226 50.12 9.75 -36.60
C VAL A 226 51.50 9.73 -35.91
N TRP A 227 52.60 9.64 -36.67
CA TRP A 227 53.89 9.24 -36.13
C TRP A 227 54.90 10.36 -35.82
N THR A 228 54.61 11.64 -36.08
CA THR A 228 55.56 12.74 -35.75
C THR A 228 54.90 14.00 -35.18
N GLY A 229 53.84 13.84 -34.38
CA GLY A 229 53.03 14.96 -33.88
C GLY A 229 52.69 14.98 -32.39
N LEU A 230 53.38 14.22 -31.53
CA LEU A 230 53.08 14.18 -30.08
C LEU A 230 53.93 15.13 -29.22
N SER A 231 54.51 16.19 -29.80
CA SER A 231 55.24 17.21 -29.03
C SER A 231 54.63 18.61 -29.08
N GLY A 232 53.34 18.75 -29.41
CA GLY A 232 52.77 20.08 -29.62
C GLY A 232 51.26 20.23 -29.45
N ARG A 233 50.61 19.46 -28.58
CA ARG A 233 49.25 19.77 -28.11
C ARG A 233 49.25 20.06 -26.61
N THR A 234 49.98 21.10 -26.22
CA THR A 234 49.58 21.96 -25.10
C THR A 234 48.48 22.90 -25.61
N GLY A 235 47.33 22.32 -25.91
CA GLY A 235 46.10 23.05 -26.22
C GLY A 235 45.15 22.86 -25.04
N ALA A 236 45.42 23.57 -23.95
CA ALA A 236 44.38 23.85 -22.98
C ALA A 236 43.21 24.51 -23.73
N ASN A 237 41.99 24.00 -23.49
CA ASN A 237 40.69 24.57 -23.84
C ASN A 237 40.29 24.56 -25.33
N ALA A 238 39.47 23.58 -25.70
CA ALA A 238 38.26 23.81 -26.51
C ALA A 238 37.41 22.53 -26.59
N LEU A 239 36.95 22.04 -25.44
CA LEU A 239 35.65 21.35 -25.35
C LEU A 239 34.79 22.20 -24.41
N THR A 240 34.41 23.39 -24.86
CA THR A 240 33.15 23.99 -24.41
C THR A 240 32.04 23.21 -25.09
N GLN A 241 31.69 22.05 -24.53
CA GLN A 241 30.41 21.44 -24.81
C GLN A 241 29.40 22.12 -23.89
N ASP A 242 28.67 23.07 -24.47
CA ASP A 242 27.42 23.57 -23.95
C ASP A 242 26.52 22.37 -23.59
N HIS A 243 26.50 21.98 -22.32
CA HIS A 243 25.42 21.16 -21.81
C HIS A 243 24.16 22.04 -21.80
N PRO A 244 23.05 21.65 -22.46
CA PRO A 244 21.80 22.38 -22.32
C PRO A 244 21.41 22.33 -20.84
N THR A 245 21.46 23.47 -20.17
CA THR A 245 20.94 23.64 -18.82
C THR A 245 19.44 23.46 -18.93
N LEU A 246 18.92 22.30 -18.48
CA LEU A 246 17.48 22.13 -18.35
C LEU A 246 16.96 23.18 -17.35
N PRO A 247 15.89 23.90 -17.66
CA PRO A 247 15.34 24.90 -16.76
C PRO A 247 14.92 24.22 -15.46
N ILE A 248 15.34 24.79 -14.32
CA ILE A 248 14.85 24.40 -13.00
C ILE A 248 13.35 24.66 -13.00
N ILE A 249 12.55 23.60 -13.02
CA ILE A 249 11.10 23.70 -12.80
C ILE A 249 10.93 24.09 -11.34
N GLN A 250 10.68 25.38 -11.07
CA GLN A 250 10.14 25.79 -9.78
C GLN A 250 8.80 25.08 -9.61
N SER A 251 8.70 24.23 -8.59
CA SER A 251 7.45 23.60 -8.19
C SER A 251 6.47 24.69 -7.76
N ALA A 252 5.62 25.12 -8.69
CA ALA A 252 4.46 25.93 -8.34
C ALA A 252 3.58 25.08 -7.41
N SER A 253 3.38 25.57 -6.19
CA SER A 253 2.48 24.99 -5.20
C SER A 253 1.06 24.85 -5.80
N ILE A 254 0.60 23.62 -6.00
CA ILE A 254 -0.76 23.29 -6.47
C ILE A 254 -1.73 23.14 -5.28
N TYR A 255 -1.46 23.79 -4.15
CA TYR A 255 -2.43 23.85 -3.04
C TYR A 255 -3.08 25.21 -3.05
N SER A 256 -4.19 25.35 -3.78
CA SER A 256 -5.09 26.48 -3.53
C SER A 256 -6.49 26.10 -3.08
N ASP A 257 -7.08 24.94 -3.40
CA ASP A 257 -8.47 24.71 -2.94
C ASP A 257 -8.80 23.21 -2.78
N ILE A 258 -8.71 22.71 -1.55
CA ILE A 258 -9.49 21.54 -1.11
C ILE A 258 -10.24 21.99 0.13
N THR A 259 -11.53 22.26 -0.01
CA THR A 259 -12.42 22.58 1.11
C THR A 259 -12.91 21.29 1.75
N ASP A 260 -12.84 21.21 3.08
CA ASP A 260 -13.13 20.07 3.98
C ASP A 260 -14.54 19.45 3.90
N THR A 261 -15.38 19.79 2.91
CA THR A 261 -16.83 19.60 3.02
C THR A 261 -17.44 18.41 2.29
N ASP A 262 -16.72 17.66 1.45
CA ASP A 262 -17.34 16.60 0.62
C ASP A 262 -16.57 15.26 0.59
N VAL A 263 -15.97 14.83 1.71
CA VAL A 263 -15.51 13.44 1.82
C VAL A 263 -16.71 12.53 2.15
N ASN A 264 -17.39 12.06 1.11
CA ASN A 264 -18.52 11.12 1.22
C ASN A 264 -18.04 9.76 1.80
N GLU A 265 -18.76 9.24 2.79
CA GLU A 265 -18.52 7.95 3.43
C GLU A 265 -18.42 6.79 2.42
N SER A 266 -19.13 6.88 1.30
CA SER A 266 -19.01 5.92 0.17
C SER A 266 -17.62 5.95 -0.48
N ILE A 267 -17.04 7.12 -0.70
CA ILE A 267 -15.72 7.27 -1.33
C ILE A 267 -14.64 6.73 -0.39
N VAL A 268 -14.78 6.96 0.91
CA VAL A 268 -13.87 6.41 1.93
C VAL A 268 -13.94 4.88 1.94
N ASN A 269 -15.15 4.31 1.84
CA ASN A 269 -15.35 2.87 1.79
C ASN A 269 -14.83 2.24 0.47
N ASP A 270 -15.04 2.89 -0.67
CA ASP A 270 -14.54 2.41 -1.97
C ASP A 270 -13.00 2.45 -2.03
N LEU A 271 -12.40 3.55 -1.59
CA LEU A 271 -10.93 3.67 -1.46
C LEU A 271 -10.37 2.68 -0.43
N TYR A 272 -11.15 2.32 0.59
CA TYR A 272 -10.78 1.34 1.60
C TYR A 272 -10.77 -0.08 1.04
N ASP A 273 -11.77 -0.46 0.25
CA ASP A 273 -11.83 -1.77 -0.40
C ASP A 273 -10.67 -1.94 -1.40
N ASP A 274 -10.31 -0.89 -2.14
CA ASP A 274 -9.13 -0.87 -3.00
C ASP A 274 -7.82 -1.01 -2.21
N CYS A 275 -7.71 -0.33 -1.06
CA CYS A 275 -6.56 -0.41 -0.15
C CYS A 275 -6.42 -1.80 0.51
N ILE A 276 -7.53 -2.44 0.93
CA ILE A 276 -7.53 -3.80 1.48
C ILE A 276 -7.17 -4.84 0.41
N ASN A 277 -7.62 -4.65 -0.83
CA ASN A 277 -7.24 -5.55 -1.91
C ASN A 277 -5.72 -5.56 -2.16
N PHE A 278 -5.00 -4.52 -1.74
CA PHE A 278 -3.54 -4.44 -1.77
C PHE A 278 -2.84 -5.33 -0.71
N LYS A 279 -3.52 -5.71 0.38
CA LYS A 279 -3.04 -6.70 1.38
C LYS A 279 -3.00 -8.13 0.81
N GLN A 280 -3.59 -8.38 -0.36
CA GLN A 280 -3.41 -9.66 -1.05
C GLN A 280 -1.95 -9.77 -1.49
N LYS A 281 -1.22 -10.76 -0.94
CA LYS A 281 0.11 -11.16 -1.43
C LYS A 281 0.10 -11.12 -2.97
N PRO A 282 1.16 -10.61 -3.64
CA PRO A 282 1.18 -10.53 -5.10
C PRO A 282 0.72 -11.87 -5.64
N LYS A 283 -0.32 -11.87 -6.49
CA LYS A 283 -0.84 -13.09 -7.10
C LYS A 283 0.35 -13.87 -7.63
N LYS A 284 0.65 -15.01 -7.01
CA LYS A 284 1.72 -15.90 -7.43
C LYS A 284 1.46 -16.21 -8.90
N ILE A 285 2.34 -15.75 -9.78
CA ILE A 285 2.17 -15.93 -11.22
C ILE A 285 2.41 -17.42 -11.47
N GLN A 286 1.37 -18.13 -11.86
CA GLN A 286 1.41 -19.56 -12.12
C GLN A 286 1.50 -19.82 -13.61
N PHE A 287 2.22 -20.87 -13.96
CA PHE A 287 2.35 -21.33 -15.33
C PHE A 287 2.03 -22.82 -15.41
N ARG A 288 1.54 -23.24 -16.57
CA ARG A 288 1.39 -24.62 -16.98
C ARG A 288 2.55 -25.01 -17.91
N VAL A 289 3.15 -26.16 -17.66
CA VAL A 289 4.19 -26.74 -18.50
C VAL A 289 3.55 -27.29 -19.78
N LEU A 290 4.10 -26.90 -20.94
CA LEU A 290 3.58 -27.24 -22.27
C LEU A 290 4.15 -28.54 -22.84
N TYR A 291 5.33 -28.98 -22.37
CA TYR A 291 6.00 -30.20 -22.84
C TYR A 291 6.85 -30.80 -21.73
N ASP A 292 7.03 -32.13 -21.78
CA ASP A 292 7.99 -32.83 -20.93
C ASP A 292 9.41 -32.28 -21.13
N PHE A 293 10.13 -32.09 -20.03
CA PHE A 293 11.51 -31.63 -20.03
C PHE A 293 12.31 -32.38 -18.97
N GLU A 294 13.45 -32.94 -19.36
CA GLU A 294 14.40 -33.59 -18.46
C GLU A 294 15.61 -32.67 -18.25
N GLY A 295 15.77 -32.20 -17.01
CA GLY A 295 16.93 -31.40 -16.59
C GLY A 295 18.22 -32.20 -16.71
N ARG A 296 19.26 -31.56 -17.26
CA ARG A 296 20.58 -32.17 -17.47
C ARG A 296 21.56 -31.85 -16.34
N THR A 297 21.26 -30.82 -15.56
CA THR A 297 22.08 -30.36 -14.44
C THR A 297 21.28 -30.42 -13.14
N THR A 298 21.96 -30.36 -12.01
CA THR A 298 21.32 -30.37 -10.68
C THR A 298 20.53 -29.09 -10.38
N GLU A 299 20.71 -28.05 -11.19
CA GLU A 299 20.02 -26.77 -11.08
C GLU A 299 18.78 -26.69 -11.98
N GLU A 300 18.66 -27.61 -12.96
CA GLU A 300 17.51 -27.72 -13.86
C GLU A 300 16.44 -28.64 -13.29
N LEU A 301 15.17 -28.24 -13.44
CA LEU A 301 14.04 -28.99 -12.93
C LEU A 301 13.41 -29.85 -14.03
N SER A 302 13.32 -31.16 -13.81
CA SER A 302 12.56 -32.05 -14.70
C SER A 302 11.07 -31.95 -14.39
N LEU A 303 10.25 -31.60 -15.38
CA LEU A 303 8.79 -31.47 -15.25
C LEU A 303 8.09 -32.12 -16.45
N ASN A 304 6.84 -32.52 -16.23
CA ASN A 304 6.00 -33.15 -17.25
C ASN A 304 4.98 -32.16 -17.83
N GLU A 305 4.49 -32.46 -19.03
CA GLU A 305 3.40 -31.73 -19.67
C GLU A 305 2.18 -31.65 -18.74
N ASN A 306 1.60 -30.44 -18.66
CA ASN A 306 0.49 -30.06 -17.78
C ASN A 306 0.84 -29.87 -16.29
N ASP A 307 2.10 -30.02 -15.88
CA ASP A 307 2.51 -29.62 -14.53
C ASP A 307 2.29 -28.13 -14.29
N GLN A 308 1.97 -27.78 -13.06
CA GLN A 308 1.75 -26.40 -12.65
C GLN A 308 2.86 -25.94 -11.74
N VAL A 309 3.44 -24.79 -12.08
CA VAL A 309 4.56 -24.20 -11.35
C VAL A 309 4.30 -22.73 -11.03
N THR A 310 4.89 -22.26 -9.94
CA THR A 310 4.88 -20.85 -9.57
C THR A 310 6.19 -20.20 -9.99
N LEU A 311 6.12 -19.05 -10.66
CA LEU A 311 7.31 -18.27 -11.00
C LEU A 311 7.93 -17.66 -9.74
N ILE A 312 9.22 -17.92 -9.53
CA ILE A 312 10.01 -17.28 -8.49
C ILE A 312 10.73 -16.06 -9.07
N GLN A 313 11.54 -16.25 -10.11
CA GLN A 313 12.39 -15.22 -10.68
C GLN A 313 12.63 -15.45 -12.19
N LYS A 314 12.67 -14.35 -12.95
CA LYS A 314 13.08 -14.36 -14.36
C LYS A 314 14.57 -14.04 -14.44
N GLU A 315 15.40 -15.06 -14.51
CA GLU A 315 16.87 -14.88 -14.56
C GLU A 315 17.31 -14.41 -15.95
N THR A 316 16.80 -15.03 -17.00
CA THR A 316 17.10 -14.68 -18.40
C THR A 316 15.84 -14.76 -19.27
N SER A 317 15.96 -14.41 -20.56
CA SER A 317 14.88 -14.59 -21.54
C SER A 317 14.56 -16.05 -21.83
N GLU A 318 15.47 -16.98 -21.53
CA GLU A 318 15.37 -18.39 -21.91
C GLU A 318 15.09 -19.31 -20.72
N TRP A 319 15.55 -18.96 -19.51
CA TRP A 319 15.46 -19.80 -18.31
C TRP A 319 14.88 -19.03 -17.13
N TRP A 320 13.82 -19.57 -16.52
CA TRP A 320 13.16 -19.01 -15.34
C TRP A 320 13.28 -19.97 -14.17
N GLU A 321 13.43 -19.42 -12.97
CA GLU A 321 13.38 -20.20 -11.74
C GLU A 321 11.92 -20.37 -11.32
N VAL A 322 11.51 -21.64 -11.16
CA VAL A 322 10.12 -22.02 -10.86
C VAL A 322 10.03 -22.95 -9.66
N GLU A 323 8.91 -22.89 -8.95
CA GLU A 323 8.60 -23.73 -7.79
C GLU A 323 7.42 -24.66 -8.11
N THR A 324 7.62 -25.96 -7.89
CA THR A 324 6.55 -26.98 -7.99
C THR A 324 5.62 -26.93 -6.78
N LYS A 325 4.46 -27.60 -6.89
CA LYS A 325 3.52 -27.75 -5.76
C LYS A 325 4.16 -28.41 -4.54
N ASP A 326 5.13 -29.29 -4.75
CA ASP A 326 5.85 -30.00 -3.69
C ASP A 326 6.98 -29.16 -3.06
N GLY A 327 7.16 -27.91 -3.52
CA GLY A 327 8.16 -26.98 -2.99
C GLY A 327 9.56 -27.16 -3.56
N THR A 328 9.73 -28.01 -4.58
CA THR A 328 11.02 -28.18 -5.27
C THR A 328 11.23 -27.03 -6.25
N LYS A 329 12.42 -26.44 -6.24
CA LYS A 329 12.81 -25.28 -7.05
C LYS A 329 13.92 -25.63 -8.02
N GLY A 330 13.90 -25.03 -9.19
CA GLY A 330 14.97 -25.13 -10.17
C GLY A 330 14.65 -24.33 -11.43
N PHE A 331 15.61 -24.32 -12.36
CA PHE A 331 15.47 -23.63 -13.63
C PHE A 331 14.68 -24.45 -14.63
N PHE A 332 13.80 -23.76 -15.37
CA PHE A 332 12.97 -24.35 -16.41
C PHE A 332 12.92 -23.45 -17.64
N PRO A 333 12.90 -24.01 -18.87
CA PRO A 333 12.83 -23.22 -20.09
C PRO A 333 11.56 -22.36 -20.16
N ALA A 334 11.72 -21.05 -20.32
CA ALA A 334 10.61 -20.09 -20.35
C ALA A 334 9.61 -20.36 -21.49
N ILE A 335 10.10 -20.85 -22.63
CA ILE A 335 9.27 -21.14 -23.82
C ILE A 335 8.37 -22.37 -23.63
N TYR A 336 8.59 -23.16 -22.57
CA TYR A 336 7.79 -24.34 -22.21
C TYR A 336 6.70 -23.99 -21.20
N LEU A 337 6.51 -22.70 -20.87
CA LEU A 337 5.58 -22.24 -19.85
C LEU A 337 4.46 -21.39 -20.47
N GLU A 338 3.21 -21.76 -20.17
CA GLU A 338 2.01 -20.99 -20.51
C GLU A 338 1.39 -20.38 -19.25
N LEU A 339 1.12 -19.08 -19.27
CA LEU A 339 0.51 -18.38 -18.14
C LEU A 339 -0.93 -18.87 -17.92
N ILE A 340 -1.31 -19.17 -16.67
CA ILE A 340 -2.65 -19.63 -16.29
C ILE A 340 -3.41 -18.68 -15.36
#